data_AF-A0AAE9DAT0-F1
#
_entry.id   AF-A0AAE9DAT0-F1
#
_cell.length_a   1.000
_cell.length_b   1.000
_cell.length_c   1.000
_cell.angle_alpha   90.00
_cell.angle_beta   90.00
_cell.angle_gamma   90.00
#
_symmetry.space_group_name_H-M   'P 1'
#
loop_
_entity.id
_entity.type
_entity.pdbx_description
1 polymer ?
#
loop_
_entity_poly.entity_id
_entity_poly.type
_entity_poly.pdbx_seq_one_letter_code
_entity_poly.pdbx_strand_id
1 'polypeptide(L)'
;MFAYRLLEHIGVGPVVFFPFYDASTYTHYIATKEVKEFKELDKLEDVVLQNKVIVEAYLLSLILGIRDLNEGNIGSTKEKALSIIDFYVPDTDNFLRRRMLDDLKNKSNFGGLGKANEILTEIGHEERMKIVKDALPHWSRIKSITSDIIGIEKSELREDGIKFGTATNDVENYLQDIKLNYDSICLAFQ
;
A
#
# COMPACT_ATOMS: atom_id res chain seq x y z
N MET A 1 1.50 11.54 2.55
CA MET A 1 1.06 11.47 3.96
C MET A 1 -0.05 10.45 4.18
N PHE A 2 -1.24 10.63 3.59
CA PHE A 2 -2.38 9.72 3.80
C PHE A 2 -2.07 8.25 3.50
N ALA A 3 -1.49 7.94 2.33
CA ALA A 3 -1.16 6.56 1.96
C ALA A 3 -0.21 5.88 2.96
N TYR A 4 0.80 6.59 3.47
CA TYR A 4 1.72 6.09 4.50
C TYR A 4 0.98 5.75 5.80
N ARG A 5 0.12 6.66 6.30
CA ARG A 5 -0.73 6.40 7.48
C ARG A 5 -1.72 5.26 7.26
N LEU A 6 -2.25 5.12 6.05
CA LEU A 6 -3.12 4.01 5.69
C LEU A 6 -2.38 2.67 5.77
N LEU A 7 -1.18 2.56 5.21
CA LEU A 7 -0.38 1.33 5.29
C LEU A 7 -0.02 0.97 6.74
N GLU A 8 0.36 1.96 7.55
CA GLU A 8 0.56 1.76 8.99
C GLU A 8 -0.72 1.24 9.68
N HIS A 9 -1.87 1.87 9.38
CA HIS A 9 -3.15 1.56 10.03
C HIS A 9 -3.66 0.14 9.72
N ILE A 10 -3.38 -0.37 8.51
CA ILE A 10 -3.71 -1.75 8.09
C ILE A 10 -2.61 -2.75 8.42
N GLY A 11 -1.50 -2.30 9.03
CA GLY A 11 -0.45 -3.17 9.58
C GLY A 11 0.58 -3.67 8.56
N VAL A 12 0.73 -3.01 7.42
CA VAL A 12 1.71 -3.39 6.37
C VAL A 12 2.77 -2.33 6.12
N GLY A 13 2.58 -1.11 6.63
CA GLY A 13 3.56 -0.03 6.58
C GLY A 13 4.30 0.15 7.91
N PRO A 14 5.47 0.81 7.90
CA PRO A 14 6.15 1.18 9.14
C PRO A 14 5.35 2.25 9.91
N VAL A 15 5.68 2.41 11.19
CA VAL A 15 5.23 3.58 11.96
C VAL A 15 5.89 4.81 11.35
N VAL A 16 5.08 5.76 10.86
CA VAL A 16 5.58 6.95 10.17
C VAL A 16 5.53 8.20 11.04
N PHE A 17 6.44 9.11 10.76
CA PHE A 17 6.51 10.44 11.33
C PHE A 17 6.77 11.43 10.20
N PHE A 18 6.06 12.55 10.23
CA PHE A 18 6.21 13.62 9.24
C PHE A 18 6.84 14.81 9.95
N PRO A 19 8.18 14.86 10.10
CA PRO A 19 8.83 15.99 10.74
C PRO A 19 8.68 17.24 9.88
N PHE A 20 8.32 18.34 10.55
CA PHE A 20 8.21 19.66 9.96
C PHE A 20 9.31 20.56 10.51
N TYR A 21 9.76 21.50 9.67
CA TYR A 21 10.74 22.51 10.03
C TYR A 21 10.12 23.88 9.74
N ASP A 22 10.05 24.77 10.74
CA ASP A 22 9.45 26.12 10.66
C ASP A 22 9.86 26.96 9.44
N ALA A 23 11.05 26.69 8.88
CA ALA A 23 11.57 27.42 7.73
C ALA A 23 11.01 26.95 6.37
N SER A 24 10.11 25.95 6.34
CA SER A 24 9.65 25.37 5.07
C SER A 24 8.18 24.98 5.02
N THR A 25 7.54 25.32 3.90
CA THR A 25 6.16 24.94 3.58
C THR A 25 6.03 23.60 2.87
N TYR A 26 7.10 22.81 2.75
CA TYR A 26 7.05 21.47 2.13
C TYR A 26 7.49 20.39 3.13
N THR A 27 6.83 19.23 3.08
CA THR A 27 7.35 18.02 3.73
C THR A 27 8.60 17.55 2.99
N HIS A 28 9.77 17.82 3.56
CA HIS A 28 11.06 17.45 2.96
C HIS A 28 11.48 16.03 3.30
N TYR A 29 10.93 15.47 4.37
CA TYR A 29 11.39 14.22 4.93
C TYR A 29 10.23 13.44 5.53
N ILE A 30 10.23 12.13 5.30
CA ILE A 30 9.34 11.17 5.95
C ILE A 30 10.26 10.28 6.78
N ALA A 31 10.08 10.31 8.10
CA ALA A 31 10.83 9.44 8.99
C ALA A 31 9.99 8.21 9.31
N THR A 32 10.61 7.05 9.42
CA THR A 32 9.92 5.82 9.79
C THR A 32 10.65 5.15 10.95
N LYS A 33 9.90 4.48 11.83
CA LYS A 33 10.51 3.56 12.78
C LYS A 33 11.08 2.38 12.00
N GLU A 34 12.28 1.96 12.36
CA GLU A 34 12.89 0.75 11.79
C GLU A 34 11.93 -0.45 11.92
N VAL A 35 11.68 -1.12 10.80
CA VAL A 35 10.90 -2.35 10.77
C VAL A 35 11.81 -3.48 11.24
N LYS A 36 11.59 -3.92 12.48
CA LYS A 36 12.43 -4.93 13.12
C LYS A 36 12.47 -6.22 12.31
N GLU A 37 13.69 -6.71 12.07
CA GLU A 37 13.94 -7.97 11.34
C GLU A 37 13.31 -7.99 9.95
N PHE A 38 13.12 -6.82 9.32
CA PHE A 38 12.70 -6.72 7.93
C PHE A 38 13.71 -7.42 7.01
N LYS A 39 13.18 -8.27 6.14
CA LYS A 39 13.93 -8.88 5.05
C LYS A 39 13.25 -8.50 3.74
N GLU A 40 14.00 -7.83 2.88
CA GLU A 40 13.63 -7.54 1.49
C GLU A 40 13.24 -8.82 0.75
N LEU A 41 12.37 -8.69 -0.24
CA LEU A 41 11.80 -9.82 -0.99
C LEU A 41 12.87 -10.76 -1.54
N ASP A 42 13.94 -10.19 -2.09
CA ASP A 42 15.00 -10.95 -2.74
C ASP A 42 15.89 -11.75 -1.76
N LYS A 43 15.89 -11.37 -0.48
CA LYS A 43 16.59 -12.00 0.65
C LYS A 43 15.75 -13.02 1.41
N LEU A 44 14.49 -13.22 1.04
CA LEU A 44 13.67 -14.29 1.60
C LEU A 44 14.15 -15.63 1.04
N GLU A 45 14.33 -16.65 1.88
CA GLU A 45 14.75 -18.00 1.43
C GLU A 45 13.55 -18.94 1.24
N ASP A 46 12.44 -18.65 1.91
CA ASP A 46 11.20 -19.43 1.87
C ASP A 46 10.34 -18.99 0.68
N VAL A 47 10.25 -19.84 -0.33
CA VAL A 47 9.47 -19.60 -1.56
C VAL A 47 7.99 -19.36 -1.26
N VAL A 48 7.42 -20.06 -0.28
CA VAL A 48 6.00 -19.89 0.09
C VAL A 48 5.79 -18.49 0.67
N LEU A 49 6.74 -18.01 1.48
CA LEU A 49 6.71 -16.66 2.01
C LEU A 49 6.93 -15.60 0.92
N GLN A 50 7.86 -15.83 -0.01
CA GLN A 50 8.04 -14.94 -1.18
C GLN A 50 6.74 -14.80 -1.97
N ASN A 51 6.10 -15.93 -2.32
CA ASN A 51 4.84 -15.95 -3.06
C ASN A 51 3.74 -15.20 -2.32
N LYS A 52 3.64 -15.40 -1.00
CA LYS A 52 2.70 -14.66 -0.16
C LYS A 52 2.94 -13.15 -0.24
N VAL A 53 4.17 -12.72 0.04
CA VAL A 53 4.55 -11.29 0.08
C VAL A 53 4.26 -10.61 -1.26
N ILE A 54 4.65 -11.22 -2.38
CA ILE A 54 4.49 -10.60 -3.70
C ILE A 54 3.03 -10.49 -4.12
N VAL A 55 2.21 -11.51 -3.82
CA VAL A 55 0.78 -11.50 -4.16
C VAL A 55 0.02 -10.50 -3.28
N GLU A 56 0.34 -10.45 -1.98
CA GLU A 56 -0.24 -9.47 -1.06
C GLU A 56 0.14 -8.03 -1.46
N ALA A 57 1.41 -7.81 -1.84
CA ALA A 57 1.88 -6.52 -2.32
C ALA A 57 1.19 -6.12 -3.63
N TYR A 58 1.02 -7.06 -4.56
CA TYR A 58 0.29 -6.79 -5.81
C TYR A 58 -1.17 -6.46 -5.54
N LEU A 59 -1.84 -7.21 -4.66
CA LEU A 59 -3.21 -6.93 -4.27
C LEU A 59 -3.36 -5.51 -3.70
N LEU A 60 -2.46 -5.08 -2.81
CA LEU A 60 -2.47 -3.70 -2.29
C LEU A 60 -2.14 -2.67 -3.36
N SER A 61 -1.26 -2.98 -4.31
CA SER A 61 -1.00 -2.13 -5.48
C SER A 61 -2.28 -1.89 -6.30
N LEU A 62 -3.14 -2.90 -6.44
CA LEU A 62 -4.40 -2.79 -7.16
C LEU A 62 -5.46 -2.03 -6.36
N ILE A 63 -5.56 -2.31 -5.05
CA ILE A 63 -6.55 -1.67 -4.17
C ILE A 63 -6.22 -0.20 -3.94
N LEU A 64 -4.95 0.10 -3.67
CA LEU A 64 -4.46 1.43 -3.28
C LEU A 64 -3.88 2.22 -4.45
N GLY A 65 -3.64 1.60 -5.60
CA GLY A 65 -3.02 2.29 -6.74
C GLY A 65 -1.54 2.65 -6.54
N ILE A 66 -0.93 2.17 -5.44
CA ILE A 66 0.49 2.38 -5.17
C ILE A 66 1.37 1.60 -6.16
N ARG A 67 2.51 2.20 -6.50
CA ARG A 67 3.48 1.74 -7.50
C ARG A 67 4.88 1.71 -6.87
N ASP A 68 5.87 1.33 -7.68
CA ASP A 68 7.28 1.18 -7.27
C ASP A 68 7.50 0.19 -6.12
N LEU A 69 6.80 -0.95 -6.21
CA LEU A 69 6.92 -2.06 -5.24
C LEU A 69 7.97 -3.08 -5.69
N ASN A 70 9.20 -2.61 -5.92
CA ASN A 70 10.34 -3.46 -6.25
C ASN A 70 10.84 -4.26 -5.01
N GLU A 71 11.75 -5.20 -5.22
CA GLU A 71 12.25 -6.11 -4.17
C GLU A 71 12.89 -5.42 -2.95
N GLY A 72 13.43 -4.21 -3.10
CA GLY A 72 13.98 -3.43 -1.98
C GLY A 72 12.89 -2.70 -1.17
N ASN A 73 11.74 -2.45 -1.78
CA ASN A 73 10.66 -1.65 -1.20
C ASN A 73 9.60 -2.50 -0.48
N ILE A 74 9.59 -3.82 -0.74
CA ILE A 74 8.69 -4.78 -0.10
C ILE A 74 9.47 -5.94 0.51
N GLY A 75 8.89 -6.57 1.52
CA GLY A 75 9.53 -7.68 2.20
C GLY A 75 8.65 -8.28 3.28
N SER A 76 9.29 -8.98 4.22
CA SER A 76 8.60 -9.59 5.36
C SER A 76 9.22 -9.24 6.70
N THR A 77 8.37 -9.15 7.72
CA THR A 77 8.79 -8.96 9.12
C THR A 77 9.08 -10.30 9.81
N LYS A 78 9.52 -10.24 11.07
CA LYS A 78 9.67 -11.40 11.95
C LYS A 78 8.42 -12.29 12.00
N GLU A 79 7.24 -11.69 11.97
CA GLU A 79 5.94 -12.36 12.05
C GLU A 79 5.52 -13.01 10.72
N LYS A 80 6.38 -12.99 9.70
CA LYS A 80 6.08 -13.45 8.33
C LYS A 80 4.89 -12.73 7.69
N ALA A 81 4.69 -11.47 8.06
CA ALA A 81 3.71 -10.57 7.47
C ALA A 81 4.36 -9.75 6.35
N LEU A 82 3.56 -9.29 5.37
CA LEU A 82 4.00 -8.31 4.39
C LEU A 82 4.41 -7.01 5.08
N SER A 83 5.51 -6.41 4.63
CA SER A 83 5.86 -5.03 4.92
C SER A 83 6.22 -4.28 3.64
N ILE A 84 5.67 -3.07 3.47
CA ILE A 84 5.93 -2.12 2.40
C ILE A 84 6.59 -0.89 3.04
N ILE A 85 7.83 -0.59 2.65
CA ILE A 85 8.63 0.49 3.28
C ILE A 85 8.73 1.74 2.40
N ASP A 86 8.59 1.59 1.08
CA ASP A 86 8.60 2.68 0.13
C ASP A 86 7.68 2.38 -1.06
N PHE A 87 7.12 3.42 -1.67
CA PHE A 87 6.17 3.33 -2.77
C PHE A 87 5.88 4.71 -3.37
N TYR A 88 5.33 4.67 -4.58
CA TYR A 88 4.83 5.86 -5.26
C TYR A 88 3.30 5.85 -5.33
N VAL A 89 2.65 6.98 -5.04
CA VAL A 89 1.18 7.10 -5.11
C VAL A 89 0.69 7.36 -6.55
N PRO A 90 -0.61 7.21 -6.85
CA PRO A 90 -1.14 7.64 -8.14
C PRO A 90 -0.86 9.13 -8.43
N ASP A 91 -0.52 9.46 -9.68
CA ASP A 91 -0.36 10.85 -10.15
C ASP A 91 -1.70 11.51 -10.51
N THR A 92 -2.78 10.74 -10.48
CA THR A 92 -4.08 11.13 -11.02
C THR A 92 -5.15 11.06 -9.94
N ASP A 93 -6.11 12.00 -10.02
CA ASP A 93 -7.20 12.14 -9.04
C ASP A 93 -8.11 10.90 -8.93
N ASN A 94 -8.12 10.05 -9.96
CA ASN A 94 -8.84 8.78 -9.98
C ASN A 94 -7.91 7.66 -10.47
N PHE A 95 -7.97 6.50 -9.82
CA PHE A 95 -7.21 5.31 -10.19
C PHE A 95 -8.07 4.03 -10.13
N LEU A 96 -9.39 4.17 -9.99
CA LEU A 96 -10.36 3.07 -9.96
C LEU A 96 -9.99 1.94 -10.94
N ARG A 97 -9.71 0.76 -10.37
CA ARG A 97 -9.15 -0.36 -11.12
C ARG A 97 -10.27 -1.27 -11.60
N ARG A 98 -10.66 -1.13 -12.86
CA ARG A 98 -11.62 -2.06 -13.49
C ARG A 98 -10.96 -3.43 -13.68
N ARG A 99 -11.70 -4.50 -13.39
CA ARG A 99 -11.27 -5.90 -13.61
C ARG A 99 -10.06 -6.36 -12.79
N MET A 100 -9.95 -5.97 -11.52
CA MET A 100 -8.84 -6.42 -10.64
C MET A 100 -8.68 -7.94 -10.56
N LEU A 101 -9.75 -8.73 -10.64
CA LEU A 101 -9.64 -10.18 -10.68
C LEU A 101 -8.94 -10.69 -11.94
N ASP A 102 -9.23 -10.09 -13.09
CA ASP A 102 -8.58 -10.47 -14.33
C ASP A 102 -7.09 -10.07 -14.28
N ASP A 103 -6.77 -8.92 -13.70
CA ASP A 103 -5.40 -8.49 -13.45
C ASP A 103 -4.68 -9.48 -12.51
N LEU A 104 -5.30 -9.87 -11.39
CA LEU A 104 -4.74 -10.86 -10.46
C LEU A 104 -4.51 -12.23 -11.10
N LYS A 105 -5.38 -12.65 -12.03
CA LYS A 105 -5.30 -13.95 -12.69
C LYS A 105 -4.36 -13.95 -13.90
N ASN A 106 -4.42 -12.94 -14.76
CA ASN A 106 -3.98 -13.03 -16.15
C ASN A 106 -2.90 -12.03 -16.55
N LYS A 107 -2.77 -10.89 -15.86
CA LYS A 107 -1.80 -9.85 -16.24
C LYS A 107 -1.12 -9.24 -15.02
N SER A 108 0.19 -9.50 -14.87
CA SER A 108 1.01 -8.68 -13.99
C SER A 108 1.30 -7.34 -14.68
N ASN A 109 0.82 -6.25 -14.08
CA ASN A 109 1.39 -4.91 -14.27
C ASN A 109 2.17 -4.49 -13.02
N PHE A 110 2.61 -5.47 -12.21
CA PHE A 110 3.27 -5.22 -10.94
C PHE A 110 4.71 -4.77 -11.19
N GLY A 111 5.06 -3.57 -10.73
CA GLY A 111 6.44 -3.07 -10.56
C GLY A 111 7.44 -3.48 -11.65
N GLY A 112 7.42 -2.79 -12.80
CA GLY A 112 8.54 -2.78 -13.77
C GLY A 112 9.11 -4.13 -14.20
N LEU A 113 10.37 -4.11 -14.64
CA LEU A 113 11.19 -5.32 -14.82
C LEU A 113 11.93 -5.58 -13.49
N GLY A 114 11.94 -6.82 -13.01
CA GLY A 114 12.62 -7.18 -11.75
C GLY A 114 12.12 -8.49 -11.15
N LYS A 115 12.79 -8.95 -10.09
CA LYS A 115 12.54 -10.24 -9.42
C LYS A 115 11.10 -10.36 -8.92
N ALA A 116 10.53 -9.25 -8.46
CA ALA A 116 9.16 -9.19 -7.99
C ALA A 116 8.13 -9.55 -9.09
N ASN A 117 8.33 -9.02 -10.30
CA ASN A 117 7.49 -9.35 -11.45
C ASN A 117 7.73 -10.80 -11.93
N GLU A 118 8.98 -11.26 -11.96
CA GLU A 118 9.34 -12.65 -12.32
C GLU A 118 8.61 -13.66 -11.44
N ILE A 119 8.75 -13.55 -10.11
CA ILE A 119 8.07 -14.44 -9.16
C ILE A 119 6.57 -14.42 -9.39
N LEU A 120 5.95 -13.23 -9.49
CA LEU A 120 4.50 -13.11 -9.66
C LEU A 120 3.98 -13.83 -10.92
N THR A 121 4.76 -13.83 -12.01
CA THR A 121 4.39 -14.52 -13.25
C THR A 121 4.47 -16.05 -13.15
N GLU A 122 5.32 -16.57 -12.28
CA GLU A 122 5.50 -18.01 -12.06
C GLU A 122 4.40 -18.61 -11.17
N ILE A 123 3.78 -17.80 -10.31
CA ILE A 123 2.73 -18.27 -9.40
C ILE A 123 1.44 -18.58 -10.19
N GLY A 124 0.94 -19.80 -10.03
CA GLY A 124 -0.33 -20.22 -10.62
C GLY A 124 -1.53 -19.40 -10.14
N HIS A 125 -2.56 -19.26 -10.97
CA HIS A 125 -3.75 -18.46 -10.62
C HIS A 125 -4.43 -18.96 -9.34
N GLU A 126 -4.45 -20.28 -9.10
CA GLU A 126 -5.09 -20.89 -7.93
C GLU A 126 -4.40 -20.48 -6.63
N GLU A 127 -3.06 -20.53 -6.63
CA GLU A 127 -2.26 -20.11 -5.49
C GLU A 127 -2.40 -18.60 -5.24
N ARG A 128 -2.36 -17.77 -6.29
CA ARG A 128 -2.61 -16.33 -6.16
C ARG A 128 -3.96 -16.04 -5.53
N MET A 129 -5.02 -16.67 -6.04
CA MET A 129 -6.38 -16.47 -5.54
C MET A 129 -6.55 -16.96 -4.09
N LYS A 130 -5.85 -18.04 -3.70
CA LYS A 130 -5.84 -18.50 -2.32
C LYS A 130 -5.20 -17.46 -1.40
N ILE A 131 -4.00 -16.96 -1.74
CA ILE A 131 -3.30 -15.93 -0.94
C ILE A 131 -4.17 -14.67 -0.83
N VAL A 132 -4.76 -14.21 -1.93
CA VAL A 132 -5.67 -13.05 -1.93
C VAL A 132 -6.84 -13.26 -0.97
N LYS A 133 -7.49 -14.43 -1.02
CA LYS A 133 -8.62 -14.75 -0.15
C LYS A 133 -8.22 -14.72 1.33
N ASP A 134 -7.04 -15.25 1.65
CA ASP A 134 -6.52 -15.30 3.02
C ASP A 134 -6.09 -13.91 3.52
N ALA A 135 -5.59 -13.05 2.63
CA ALA A 135 -5.12 -11.70 2.97
C ALA A 135 -6.24 -10.69 3.26
N LEU A 136 -7.32 -10.71 2.48
CA LEU A 136 -8.38 -9.68 2.54
C LEU A 136 -8.93 -9.42 3.96
N PRO A 137 -9.30 -10.44 4.77
CA PRO A 137 -9.83 -10.20 6.11
C PRO A 137 -8.91 -9.36 7.01
N HIS A 138 -7.59 -9.48 6.83
CA HIS A 138 -6.60 -8.74 7.61
C HIS A 138 -6.62 -7.24 7.35
N TRP A 139 -7.14 -6.79 6.20
CA TRP A 139 -7.22 -5.38 5.82
C TRP A 139 -8.65 -4.83 5.84
N SER A 140 -9.56 -5.49 6.56
CA SER A 140 -10.96 -5.08 6.73
C SER A 140 -11.16 -3.64 7.23
N ARG A 141 -10.17 -3.08 7.93
CA ARG A 141 -10.14 -1.67 8.38
C ARG A 141 -10.22 -0.65 7.23
N ILE A 142 -9.86 -1.04 6.00
CA ILE A 142 -10.03 -0.19 4.80
C ILE A 142 -11.47 0.31 4.65
N LYS A 143 -12.47 -0.51 5.01
CA LYS A 143 -13.89 -0.13 4.88
C LYS A 143 -14.27 1.06 5.76
N SER A 144 -13.71 1.13 6.96
CA SER A 144 -14.06 2.14 7.97
C SER A 144 -13.12 3.34 7.99
N ILE A 145 -12.01 3.32 7.25
CA ILE A 145 -11.01 4.38 7.34
C ILE A 145 -11.55 5.71 6.76
N THR A 146 -11.15 6.82 7.38
CA THR A 146 -11.50 8.19 6.97
C THR A 146 -10.24 9.02 6.79
N SER A 147 -10.35 10.24 6.26
CA SER A 147 -9.22 11.15 6.14
C SER A 147 -8.70 11.70 7.48
N ASP A 148 -9.34 11.33 8.60
CA ASP A 148 -8.94 11.70 9.97
C ASP A 148 -7.65 11.00 10.42
N ILE A 149 -7.22 9.93 9.74
CA ILE A 149 -5.94 9.26 10.04
C ILE A 149 -4.71 10.15 9.84
N ILE A 150 -4.87 11.29 9.17
CA ILE A 150 -3.86 12.35 9.03
C ILE A 150 -4.27 13.65 9.73
N GLY A 151 -5.20 13.57 10.69
CA GLY A 151 -5.77 14.74 11.35
C GLY A 151 -4.76 15.49 12.24
N ILE A 152 -3.85 14.75 12.88
CA ILE A 152 -2.79 15.33 13.71
C ILE A 152 -1.84 16.14 12.83
N GLU A 153 -1.32 15.54 11.76
CA GLU A 153 -0.39 16.22 10.86
C GLU A 153 -1.05 17.40 10.15
N LYS A 154 -2.33 17.27 9.77
CA LYS A 154 -3.10 18.41 9.24
C LYS A 154 -3.21 19.56 10.24
N SER A 155 -3.27 19.26 11.54
CA SER A 155 -3.39 20.27 12.60
C SER A 155 -2.04 20.94 12.86
N GLU A 156 -0.97 20.18 13.05
CA GLU A 156 0.40 20.69 13.20
C GLU A 156 0.79 21.58 12.01
N LEU A 157 0.54 21.13 10.78
CA LEU A 157 0.81 21.92 9.59
C LEU A 157 0.04 23.24 9.50
N ARG A 158 -1.19 23.29 10.04
CA ARG A 158 -1.96 24.53 10.09
C ARG A 158 -1.40 25.50 11.12
N GLU A 159 -0.91 24.99 12.26
CA GLU A 159 -0.25 25.80 13.29
C GLU A 159 1.02 26.45 12.74
N ASP A 160 1.76 25.75 11.89
CA ASP A 160 2.95 26.25 11.20
C ASP A 160 2.63 27.16 9.99
N GLY A 161 1.36 27.53 9.81
CA GLY A 161 0.92 28.48 8.78
C GLY A 161 0.81 27.89 7.37
N ILE A 162 0.92 26.57 7.20
CA ILE A 162 0.70 25.93 5.89
C ILE A 162 -0.79 25.98 5.55
N LYS A 163 -1.09 26.67 4.45
CA LYS A 163 -2.42 26.65 3.84
C LYS A 163 -2.50 25.48 2.87
N PHE A 164 -3.23 24.45 3.26
CA PHE A 164 -3.66 23.44 2.30
C PHE A 164 -4.50 24.11 1.21
N GLY A 165 -4.24 23.77 -0.06
CA GLY A 165 -5.10 24.19 -1.16
C GLY A 165 -6.53 23.68 -0.98
N THR A 166 -7.47 24.17 -1.79
CA THR A 166 -8.86 23.68 -1.81
C THR A 166 -8.99 22.25 -2.34
N ALA A 167 -7.88 21.60 -2.69
CA ALA A 167 -7.78 20.21 -3.13
C ALA A 167 -7.95 19.20 -1.97
N THR A 168 -8.86 19.48 -1.03
CA THR A 168 -9.34 18.47 -0.07
C THR A 168 -10.04 17.31 -0.75
N ASN A 169 -10.45 17.47 -2.02
CA ASN A 169 -11.08 16.43 -2.81
C ASN A 169 -10.13 15.27 -3.15
N ASP A 170 -8.82 15.50 -3.24
CA ASP A 170 -7.90 14.46 -3.73
C ASP A 170 -7.82 13.27 -2.76
N VAL A 171 -7.78 13.54 -1.45
CA VAL A 171 -7.75 12.47 -0.42
C VAL A 171 -9.10 11.77 -0.32
N GLU A 172 -10.22 12.50 -0.42
CA GLU A 172 -11.56 11.90 -0.34
C GLU A 172 -11.88 11.07 -1.59
N ASN A 173 -11.51 11.54 -2.79
CA ASN A 173 -11.62 10.79 -4.04
C ASN A 173 -10.73 9.54 -4.01
N TYR A 174 -9.47 9.70 -3.58
CA TYR A 174 -8.54 8.57 -3.40
C TYR A 174 -9.10 7.54 -2.41
N LEU A 175 -9.66 7.98 -1.29
CA LEU A 175 -10.31 7.11 -0.30
C LEU A 175 -11.53 6.40 -0.88
N GLN A 176 -12.35 7.09 -1.66
CA GLN A 176 -13.51 6.50 -2.33
C GLN A 176 -13.08 5.41 -3.31
N ASP A 177 -12.07 5.66 -4.13
CA ASP A 177 -11.51 4.67 -5.07
C ASP A 177 -10.93 3.46 -4.33
N ILE A 178 -10.18 3.66 -3.24
CA ILE A 178 -9.67 2.58 -2.40
C ILE A 178 -10.81 1.69 -1.91
N LYS A 179 -11.87 2.29 -1.36
CA LYS A 179 -13.01 1.55 -0.79
C LYS A 179 -13.75 0.77 -1.88
N LEU A 180 -14.00 1.41 -3.01
CA LEU A 180 -14.64 0.76 -4.17
C LEU A 180 -13.80 -0.42 -4.68
N ASN A 181 -12.48 -0.25 -4.77
CA ASN A 181 -11.59 -1.33 -5.18
C ASN A 181 -11.62 -2.48 -4.16
N TYR A 182 -11.49 -2.17 -2.86
CA TYR A 182 -11.52 -3.17 -1.80
C TYR A 182 -12.84 -3.95 -1.76
N ASP A 183 -13.98 -3.26 -1.85
CA ASP A 183 -15.29 -3.92 -1.86
C ASP A 183 -15.47 -4.76 -3.13
N SER A 184 -15.04 -4.28 -4.30
CA SER A 184 -15.13 -5.03 -5.55
C SER A 184 -14.35 -6.35 -5.50
N ILE A 185 -13.17 -6.38 -4.87
CA ILE A 185 -12.41 -7.62 -4.76
C ILE A 185 -13.01 -8.55 -3.70
N CYS A 186 -13.46 -8.02 -2.56
CA CYS A 186 -14.15 -8.82 -1.53
C CYS A 186 -15.40 -9.53 -2.09
N LEU A 187 -16.21 -8.83 -2.90
CA LEU A 187 -17.42 -9.40 -3.51
C LEU A 187 -17.15 -10.62 -4.40
N ALA A 188 -15.95 -10.74 -4.96
CA ALA A 188 -15.61 -11.87 -5.82
C ALA A 188 -15.19 -13.14 -5.06
N PHE A 189 -15.07 -13.05 -3.74
CA PHE A 189 -14.76 -14.19 -2.85
C PHE A 189 -15.91 -14.57 -1.92
N GLN A 190 -17.06 -13.91 -2.05
CA GLN A 190 -18.32 -14.28 -1.40
C GLN A 190 -19.03 -15.38 -2.19
#